data_AF-A0A4Q3GHF8-F1
#
_entry.id   AF-A0A4Q3GHF8-F1
#
_cell.length_a   1.000
_cell.length_b   1.000
_cell.length_c   1.000
_cell.angle_alpha   90.00
_cell.angle_beta   90.00
_cell.angle_gamma   90.00
#
_symmetry.space_group_name_H-M   'P 1'
#
loop_
_entity.id
_entity.type
_entity.pdbx_description
1 polymer ?
#
loop_
_entity_poly.entity_id
_entity_poly.type
_entity_poly.pdbx_seq_one_letter_code
_entity_poly.pdbx_strand_id
1 'polypeptide(L)'
;VEGASIDKQAHMANPCGQIGETVDLDEAVQLALDFARRDGQTLVIVTADHAHATQIISRNAKAPGLTAALNTRDGAVMAVSYGNQDNGGSHTGTQLRIAAYGPRAFNVSGLLDQTDVFFIIRDALKLSEPAGQ
;
A
#
# COMPACT_ATOMS: atom_id res chain seq x y z
N VAL A 1 9.13 -4.49 -7.22
CA VAL A 1 8.68 -3.18 -7.74
C VAL A 1 8.17 -2.39 -6.56
N GLU A 2 8.57 -1.13 -6.40
CA GLU A 2 8.26 -0.32 -5.22
C GLU A 2 7.80 1.08 -5.68
N GLY A 3 6.60 1.49 -5.27
CA GLY A 3 6.09 2.86 -5.44
C GLY A 3 6.54 3.73 -4.25
N ALA A 4 7.83 4.04 -4.20
CA ALA A 4 8.49 4.51 -2.98
C ALA A 4 8.00 5.87 -2.48
N SER A 5 7.58 6.78 -3.37
CA SER A 5 7.24 8.15 -2.95
C SER A 5 5.80 8.31 -2.46
N ILE A 6 4.99 7.25 -2.42
CA ILE A 6 3.72 7.28 -1.67
C ILE A 6 4.01 7.67 -0.22
N ASP A 7 4.99 7.01 0.40
CA ASP A 7 5.50 7.33 1.73
C ASP A 7 6.09 8.75 1.79
N LYS A 8 7.05 9.06 0.93
CA LYS A 8 7.76 10.36 0.93
C LYS A 8 6.80 11.55 0.82
N GLN A 9 5.78 11.44 -0.03
CA GLN A 9 4.78 12.49 -0.20
C GLN A 9 3.84 12.59 1.01
N ALA A 10 3.58 11.46 1.69
CA ALA A 10 2.83 11.46 2.94
C ALA A 10 3.62 12.11 4.09
N HIS A 11 4.95 11.90 4.17
CA HIS A 11 5.84 12.66 5.07
C HIS A 11 5.74 14.16 4.83
N MET A 12 5.64 14.60 3.58
CA MET A 12 5.55 16.02 3.23
C MET A 12 4.13 16.61 3.34
N ALA A 13 3.14 15.84 3.82
CA ALA A 13 1.73 16.23 3.81
C ALA A 13 1.24 16.75 2.44
N ASN A 14 1.72 16.12 1.35
CA ASN A 14 1.42 16.51 -0.01
C ASN A 14 0.45 15.50 -0.65
N PRO A 15 -0.87 15.72 -0.57
CA PRO A 15 -1.86 14.75 -1.01
C PRO A 15 -1.88 14.53 -2.52
N CYS A 16 -1.60 15.57 -3.33
CA CYS A 16 -1.55 15.40 -4.79
C CYS A 16 -0.40 14.49 -5.20
N GLY A 17 0.78 14.68 -4.60
CA GLY A 17 1.91 13.78 -4.83
C GLY A 17 1.62 12.37 -4.32
N GLN A 18 1.12 12.23 -3.09
CA GLN A 18 0.84 10.91 -2.51
C GLN A 18 -0.17 10.10 -3.33
N ILE A 19 -1.26 10.74 -3.76
CA ILE A 19 -2.28 10.10 -4.61
C ILE A 19 -1.70 9.79 -5.99
N GLY A 20 -0.93 10.72 -6.59
CA GLY A 20 -0.29 10.52 -7.88
C GLY A 20 0.65 9.32 -7.89
N GLU A 21 1.51 9.18 -6.88
CA GLU A 21 2.42 8.03 -6.76
C GLU A 21 1.65 6.72 -6.50
N THR A 22 0.48 6.79 -5.89
CA THR A 22 -0.39 5.61 -5.73
C THR A 22 -1.00 5.19 -7.07
N VAL A 23 -1.34 6.15 -7.93
CA VAL A 23 -1.77 5.90 -9.31
C VAL A 23 -0.62 5.31 -10.14
N ASP A 24 0.60 5.82 -10.01
CA ASP A 24 1.79 5.26 -10.67
C ASP A 24 2.03 3.79 -10.28
N LEU A 25 1.92 3.46 -8.99
CA LEU A 25 1.99 2.07 -8.54
C LEU A 25 0.86 1.21 -9.12
N ASP A 26 -0.37 1.73 -9.23
CA ASP A 26 -1.49 1.02 -9.85
C ASP A 26 -1.20 0.67 -11.33
N GLU A 27 -0.61 1.60 -12.09
CA GLU A 27 -0.21 1.33 -13.49
C GLU A 27 0.80 0.17 -13.57
N ALA A 28 1.78 0.12 -12.67
CA ALA A 28 2.71 -1.00 -12.58
C ALA A 28 2.04 -2.33 -12.17
N VAL A 29 1.07 -2.28 -11.25
CA VAL A 29 0.29 -3.45 -10.82
C VAL A 29 -0.56 -3.99 -11.99
N GLN A 30 -1.15 -3.12 -12.81
CA GLN A 30 -1.90 -3.53 -13.99
C GLN A 30 -1.03 -4.35 -14.95
N LEU A 31 0.21 -3.90 -15.21
CA LEU A 31 1.17 -4.64 -16.05
C LEU A 31 1.53 -6.01 -15.45
N ALA A 32 1.76 -6.07 -14.13
CA ALA A 32 2.06 -7.33 -13.45
C ALA A 32 0.88 -8.33 -13.52
N LEU A 33 -0.35 -7.85 -13.34
CA LEU A 33 -1.56 -8.69 -13.45
C LEU A 33 -1.78 -9.18 -14.89
N ASP A 34 -1.56 -8.34 -15.88
CA ASP A 34 -1.67 -8.71 -17.30
C ASP A 34 -0.67 -9.79 -17.69
N PHE A 35 0.58 -9.68 -17.22
CA PHE A 35 1.56 -10.73 -17.36
C PHE A 35 1.11 -12.02 -16.66
N ALA A 36 0.70 -11.92 -15.39
CA ALA A 36 0.33 -13.08 -14.60
C ALA A 36 -0.88 -13.84 -15.15
N ARG A 37 -1.85 -13.13 -15.76
CA ARG A 37 -3.00 -13.74 -16.46
C ARG A 37 -2.58 -14.53 -17.70
N ARG A 38 -1.59 -14.04 -18.46
CA ARG A 38 -1.09 -14.71 -19.67
C ARG A 38 -0.21 -15.92 -19.34
N ASP A 39 0.62 -15.78 -18.33
CA ASP A 39 1.55 -16.82 -17.88
C ASP A 39 0.82 -17.95 -17.13
N GLY A 40 -0.14 -17.62 -16.27
CA GLY A 40 -0.96 -18.59 -15.54
C GLY A 40 -0.23 -19.33 -14.41
N GLN A 41 1.08 -19.12 -14.21
CA GLN A 41 1.89 -19.70 -13.14
C GLN A 41 2.55 -18.64 -12.25
N THR A 42 2.21 -17.36 -12.46
CA THR A 42 2.77 -16.24 -11.72
C THR A 42 1.92 -15.88 -10.50
N LEU A 43 2.59 -15.72 -9.35
CA LEU A 43 2.02 -15.14 -8.13
C LEU A 43 2.34 -13.64 -8.09
N VAL A 44 1.30 -12.81 -7.97
CA VAL A 44 1.41 -11.36 -7.74
C VAL A 44 0.94 -11.07 -6.33
N ILE A 45 1.72 -10.31 -5.55
CA ILE A 45 1.38 -9.85 -4.20
C ILE A 45 1.51 -8.32 -4.17
N VAL A 46 0.52 -7.64 -3.59
CA VAL A 46 0.53 -6.19 -3.36
C VAL A 46 0.26 -5.94 -1.88
N THR A 47 1.13 -5.17 -1.24
CA THR A 47 1.05 -4.76 0.17
C THR A 47 1.79 -3.44 0.36
N ALA A 48 1.71 -2.88 1.56
CA ALA A 48 2.64 -1.86 2.05
C ALA A 48 3.56 -2.47 3.13
N ASP A 49 4.63 -1.76 3.46
CA ASP A 49 5.56 -2.08 4.55
C ASP A 49 5.06 -1.58 5.91
N HIS A 50 4.42 -0.41 5.95
CA HIS A 50 3.73 0.12 7.14
C HIS A 50 2.56 1.07 6.78
N ALA A 51 1.76 1.42 7.79
CA ALA A 51 0.71 2.42 7.66
C ALA A 51 1.28 3.85 7.85
N HIS A 52 0.48 4.87 7.51
CA HIS A 52 0.92 6.27 7.52
C HIS A 52 -0.15 7.23 8.07
N ALA A 53 0.22 8.49 8.27
CA ALA A 53 -0.55 9.54 8.93
C ALA A 53 -1.87 9.98 8.24
N THR A 54 -2.01 9.78 6.94
CA THR A 54 -3.08 10.44 6.15
C THR A 54 -4.45 9.89 6.51
N GLN A 55 -5.37 10.78 6.90
CA GLN A 55 -6.75 10.42 7.23
C GLN A 55 -7.73 11.19 6.34
N ILE A 56 -8.71 10.48 5.77
CA ILE A 56 -9.89 11.13 5.17
C ILE A 56 -10.78 11.61 6.31
N ILE A 57 -11.09 12.91 6.31
CA ILE A 57 -11.89 13.57 7.35
C ILE A 57 -13.12 14.23 6.74
N SER A 58 -14.08 14.57 7.59
CA SER A 58 -15.23 15.38 7.15
C SER A 58 -14.76 16.73 6.60
N ARG A 59 -15.38 17.20 5.51
CA ARG A 59 -15.04 18.47 4.84
C ARG A 59 -14.89 19.68 5.78
N ASN A 60 -15.73 19.75 6.81
CA ASN A 60 -15.77 20.88 7.75
C ASN A 60 -15.07 20.57 9.09
N ALA A 61 -14.30 19.48 9.18
CA ALA A 61 -13.60 19.14 10.39
C ALA A 61 -12.52 20.20 10.71
N LYS A 62 -12.44 20.60 11.97
CA LYS A 62 -11.38 21.47 12.50
C LYS A 62 -10.30 20.59 13.09
N ALA A 63 -9.39 20.11 12.25
CA ALA A 63 -8.27 19.29 12.69
C ALA A 63 -7.11 20.18 13.18
N PRO A 64 -6.37 19.75 14.21
CA PRO A 64 -5.20 20.49 14.70
C PRO A 64 -3.96 20.35 13.79
N GLY A 65 -3.96 19.38 12.87
CA GLY A 65 -2.84 19.12 11.95
C GLY A 65 -2.97 19.84 10.60
N LEU A 66 -2.10 19.46 9.66
CA LEU A 66 -2.12 19.94 8.28
C LEU A 66 -3.33 19.33 7.55
N THR A 67 -4.10 20.16 6.85
CA THR A 67 -5.29 19.72 6.11
C THR A 67 -5.28 20.22 4.68
N ALA A 68 -5.93 19.46 3.80
CA ALA A 68 -6.14 19.85 2.41
C ALA A 68 -7.53 19.39 1.93
N ALA A 69 -8.12 20.15 1.02
CA ALA A 69 -9.36 19.81 0.35
C ALA A 69 -9.08 19.53 -1.13
N LEU A 70 -9.58 18.41 -1.65
CA LEU A 70 -9.38 17.96 -3.02
C LEU A 70 -10.74 17.80 -3.72
N ASN A 71 -10.84 18.29 -4.94
CA ASN A 71 -11.95 17.97 -5.82
C ASN A 71 -11.72 16.57 -6.39
N THR A 72 -12.63 15.64 -6.10
CA THR A 72 -12.53 14.25 -6.59
C THR A 72 -13.14 14.13 -7.99
N ARG A 73 -12.92 12.97 -8.61
CA ARG A 73 -13.54 12.61 -9.89
C ARG A 73 -15.08 12.66 -9.86
N ASP A 74 -15.68 12.48 -8.69
CA ASP A 74 -17.14 12.49 -8.52
C ASP A 74 -17.72 13.91 -8.43
N GLY A 75 -16.89 14.95 -8.58
CA GLY A 75 -17.31 16.35 -8.40
C GLY A 75 -17.59 16.73 -6.95
N ALA A 76 -17.23 15.87 -5.99
CA ALA A 76 -17.34 16.11 -4.56
C ALA A 76 -15.99 16.52 -3.95
N VAL A 77 -16.04 17.17 -2.79
CA VAL A 77 -14.83 17.54 -2.05
C VAL A 77 -14.51 16.46 -1.03
N MET A 78 -13.29 15.92 -1.11
CA MET A 78 -12.68 15.11 -0.06
C MET A 78 -11.71 15.98 0.75
N ALA A 79 -11.77 15.91 2.07
CA ALA A 79 -10.78 16.54 2.94
C ALA A 79 -9.87 15.48 3.55
N VAL A 80 -8.58 15.80 3.65
CA VAL A 80 -7.57 14.94 4.28
C VAL A 80 -6.81 15.69 5.36
N SER A 81 -6.28 14.95 6.33
CA SER A 81 -5.50 15.48 7.46
C SER A 81 -4.21 14.68 7.68
N TYR A 82 -3.17 15.39 8.11
CA TYR A 82 -1.89 14.87 8.60
C TYR A 82 -1.61 15.53 9.95
N GLY A 83 -1.70 14.77 11.04
CA GLY A 83 -1.75 15.35 12.40
C GLY A 83 -1.07 14.55 13.49
N ASN A 84 -0.11 13.69 13.13
CA ASN A 84 0.66 12.89 14.09
C ASN A 84 2.14 13.34 14.19
N GLN A 85 2.50 14.47 13.57
CA GLN A 85 3.82 15.10 13.61
C GLN A 85 3.70 16.61 13.34
N ASP A 86 4.69 17.40 13.75
CA ASP A 86 4.68 18.86 13.63
C ASP A 86 4.66 19.36 12.17
N ASN A 87 5.51 18.80 11.30
CA ASN A 87 5.70 19.26 9.93
C ASN A 87 5.57 18.11 8.94
N GLY A 88 4.36 17.56 8.82
CA GLY A 88 4.11 16.44 7.91
C GLY A 88 3.27 15.34 8.50
N GLY A 89 3.57 14.11 8.07
CA GLY A 89 3.03 12.89 8.64
C GLY A 89 4.16 11.93 9.01
N SER A 90 3.97 11.17 10.08
CA SER A 90 4.86 10.06 10.44
C SER A 90 4.16 8.71 10.24
N HIS A 91 4.95 7.63 10.26
CA HIS A 91 4.44 6.27 10.15
C HIS A 91 3.47 5.96 11.30
N THR A 92 2.60 4.96 11.12
CA THR A 92 1.71 4.46 12.16
C THR A 92 1.74 2.94 12.24
N GLY A 93 1.41 2.38 13.40
CA GLY A 93 1.46 0.93 13.65
C GLY A 93 0.18 0.17 13.31
N THR A 94 -0.70 0.74 12.49
CA THR A 94 -1.97 0.08 12.13
C THR A 94 -1.71 -1.10 11.19
N GLN A 95 -2.36 -2.24 11.43
CA GLN A 95 -2.36 -3.34 10.47
C GLN A 95 -2.89 -2.88 9.11
N LEU A 96 -2.34 -3.42 8.02
CA LEU A 96 -2.62 -2.96 6.66
C LEU A 96 -2.96 -4.13 5.72
N ARG A 97 -3.45 -3.78 4.54
CA ARG A 97 -3.93 -4.75 3.56
C ARG A 97 -2.77 -5.41 2.81
N ILE A 98 -2.83 -6.73 2.72
CA ILE A 98 -2.14 -7.54 1.72
C ILE A 98 -3.17 -8.18 0.79
N ALA A 99 -2.86 -8.27 -0.50
CA ALA A 99 -3.68 -8.95 -1.49
C ALA A 99 -2.81 -9.69 -2.50
N ALA A 100 -3.31 -10.79 -3.05
CA ALA A 100 -2.58 -11.60 -4.01
C ALA A 100 -3.47 -12.18 -5.12
N TYR A 101 -2.84 -12.48 -6.25
CA TYR A 101 -3.43 -13.16 -7.41
C TYR A 101 -2.48 -14.26 -7.91
N GLY A 102 -3.03 -15.39 -8.38
CA GLY A 102 -2.27 -16.49 -8.96
C GLY A 102 -2.11 -17.71 -8.03
N PRO A 103 -1.21 -18.65 -8.37
CA PRO A 103 -1.00 -19.86 -7.59
C PRO A 103 -0.65 -19.57 -6.13
N ARG A 104 -1.31 -20.27 -5.20
CA ARG A 104 -1.12 -20.13 -3.74
C ARG A 104 -1.47 -18.74 -3.17
N ALA A 105 -2.16 -17.87 -3.92
CA ALA A 105 -2.60 -16.57 -3.44
C ALA A 105 -3.51 -16.62 -2.19
N PHE A 106 -4.20 -17.74 -1.95
CA PHE A 106 -5.04 -17.91 -0.76
C PHE A 106 -4.26 -17.76 0.55
N ASN A 107 -2.94 -18.00 0.54
CA ASN A 107 -2.09 -17.92 1.73
C ASN A 107 -1.96 -16.51 2.31
N VAL A 108 -2.36 -15.45 1.59
CA VAL A 108 -2.38 -14.08 2.14
C VAL A 108 -3.69 -13.73 2.86
N SER A 109 -4.62 -14.70 2.97
CA SER A 109 -5.93 -14.47 3.59
C SER A 109 -5.86 -14.53 5.11
N GLY A 110 -6.65 -13.69 5.78
CA GLY A 110 -6.72 -13.66 7.25
C GLY A 110 -5.73 -12.69 7.86
N LEU A 111 -5.34 -12.96 9.11
CA LEU A 111 -4.35 -12.17 9.84
C LEU A 111 -2.99 -12.87 9.75
N LEU A 112 -1.97 -12.12 9.33
CA LEU A 112 -0.61 -12.58 9.09
C LEU A 112 0.37 -11.60 9.70
N ASP A 113 1.57 -12.08 10.01
CA ASP A 113 2.72 -11.23 10.25
C ASP A 113 3.43 -10.93 8.91
N GLN A 114 4.15 -9.80 8.83
CA GLN A 114 4.93 -9.46 7.63
C GLN A 114 5.96 -10.56 7.29
N THR A 115 6.47 -11.27 8.30
CA THR A 115 7.41 -12.39 8.11
C THR A 115 6.80 -13.58 7.37
N ASP A 116 5.47 -13.78 7.44
CA ASP A 116 4.81 -14.86 6.70
C ASP A 116 4.94 -14.69 5.19
N VAL A 117 5.05 -13.44 4.70
CA VAL A 117 5.22 -13.14 3.27
C VAL A 117 6.49 -13.78 2.70
N PHE A 118 7.58 -13.84 3.48
CA PHE A 118 8.81 -14.53 3.08
C PHE A 118 8.54 -16.01 2.81
N PHE A 119 7.88 -16.70 3.75
CA PHE A 119 7.61 -18.13 3.62
C PHE A 119 6.60 -18.43 2.50
N ILE A 120 5.61 -17.56 2.31
CA ILE A 120 4.65 -17.67 1.20
C ILE A 120 5.39 -17.62 -0.15
N ILE A 121 6.30 -16.66 -0.33
CA ILE A 121 7.11 -16.52 -1.55
C ILE A 121 8.06 -17.70 -1.73
N ARG A 122 8.83 -18.06 -0.68
CA ARG A 122 9.77 -19.19 -0.69
C ARG A 122 9.08 -20.46 -1.18
N ASP A 123 7.95 -20.78 -0.58
CA ASP A 123 7.21 -21.99 -0.87
C ASP A 123 6.54 -21.94 -2.27
N ALA A 124 6.11 -20.76 -2.73
CA ALA A 124 5.52 -20.60 -4.07
C ALA A 124 6.55 -20.86 -5.16
N LEU A 125 7.79 -20.47 -4.92
CA LEU A 125 8.94 -20.74 -5.76
C LEU A 125 9.55 -22.13 -5.56
N LYS A 126 9.03 -22.93 -4.61
CA LYS A 126 9.53 -24.26 -4.25
C LYS A 126 11.03 -24.25 -3.88
N LEU A 127 11.48 -23.21 -3.21
CA LEU A 127 12.86 -23.12 -2.75
C LEU A 127 13.04 -24.04 -1.53
N SER A 128 14.01 -24.95 -1.60
CA SER A 128 14.37 -25.82 -0.47
C SER A 128 15.05 -25.03 0.64
N GLU A 129 14.82 -25.42 1.90
CA GLU A 129 15.75 -25.11 2.99
C GLU A 129 17.16 -25.59 2.58
N PRO A 130 18.24 -24.84 2.86
CA PRO A 130 19.57 -25.42 2.79
C PRO A 130 19.56 -26.70 3.63
N ALA A 131 20.06 -27.81 3.07
CA ALA A 131 20.19 -29.04 3.83
C ALA A 131 21.09 -28.79 5.06
N GLY A 132 20.49 -28.69 6.25
CA GLY A 132 21.20 -28.64 7.53
C GLY A 132 20.88 -27.44 8.43
N GLN A 133 19.75 -27.52 9.14
CA GLN A 133 19.65 -27.14 10.55
C GLN A 133 19.02 -28.30 11.31
#